data_AF-A0A4U9DCS9-F1
#
_entry.id   AF-A0A4U9DCS9-F1
#
_cell.length_a   1.000
_cell.length_b   1.000
_cell.length_c   1.000
_cell.angle_alpha   90.00
_cell.angle_beta   90.00
_cell.angle_gamma   90.00
#
_symmetry.space_group_name_H-M   'P 1'
#
loop_
_entity.id
_entity.type
_entity.pdbx_description
1 polymer ?
#
loop_
_entity_poly.entity_id
_entity_poly.type
_entity_poly.pdbx_seq_one_letter_code
_entity_poly.pdbx_strand_id
1 'polypeptide(L)'
;MSAFTPASEVLLRHSDDFESARVLFAGDLQDDLPARLDTAASRVHTQQFHHWQVLSRQMGESASFGLVAQASDVGRLRYADLLLAEEQAGSPVPADEPAVAAADRYRYFRGR
;
A
#
# COMPACT_ATOMS: atom_id res chain seq x y z
N MET A 1 -4.42 -4.21 29.68
CA MET A 1 -5.21 -3.51 28.65
C MET A 1 -4.52 -3.76 27.32
N SER A 2 -5.26 -4.14 26.28
CA SER A 2 -4.68 -4.35 24.95
C SER A 2 -4.08 -3.05 24.42
N ALA A 3 -2.93 -3.13 23.76
CA ALA A 3 -2.27 -1.97 23.17
C ALA A 3 -2.95 -1.49 21.88
N PHE A 4 -3.87 -2.28 21.33
CA PHE A 4 -4.54 -2.04 20.05
C PHE A 4 -6.05 -1.89 20.21
N THR A 5 -6.67 -1.23 19.24
CA THR A 5 -8.13 -1.14 19.15
C THR A 5 -8.75 -2.51 18.84
N PRO A 6 -10.04 -2.72 19.17
CA PRO A 6 -10.74 -3.94 18.80
C PRO A 6 -10.71 -4.22 17.29
N ALA A 7 -10.72 -3.20 16.44
CA ALA A 7 -10.63 -3.36 14.99
C ALA A 7 -9.25 -3.91 14.56
N SER A 8 -8.18 -3.37 15.14
CA SER A 8 -6.82 -3.85 14.91
C SER A 8 -6.60 -5.28 15.41
N GLU A 9 -7.24 -5.67 16.52
CA GLU A 9 -7.22 -7.06 16.98
C GLU A 9 -7.87 -8.04 16.00
N VAL A 10 -8.89 -7.62 15.25
CA VAL A 10 -9.46 -8.47 14.19
C VAL A 10 -8.44 -8.69 13.09
N LEU A 11 -7.72 -7.64 12.66
CA LEU A 11 -6.68 -7.78 11.63
C LEU A 11 -5.53 -8.67 12.09
N LEU A 12 -5.11 -8.55 13.35
CA LEU A 12 -4.03 -9.37 13.94
C LEU A 12 -4.35 -10.86 13.98
N ARG A 13 -5.63 -11.25 14.06
CA ARG A 13 -6.03 -12.68 13.98
C ARG A 13 -5.81 -13.29 12.61
N HIS A 14 -5.61 -12.44 11.60
CA HIS A 14 -5.38 -12.81 10.21
C HIS A 14 -4.02 -12.30 9.72
N SER A 15 -3.04 -12.11 10.63
CA SER A 15 -1.72 -11.56 10.30
C SER A 15 -1.04 -12.28 9.14
N ASP A 16 -1.15 -13.60 9.11
CA ASP A 16 -0.48 -14.47 8.14
C ASP A 16 -0.91 -14.17 6.70
N ASP A 17 -2.16 -13.70 6.51
CA ASP A 17 -2.67 -13.30 5.19
C ASP A 17 -1.98 -12.03 4.65
N PHE A 18 -1.34 -11.25 5.52
CA PHE A 18 -0.73 -9.97 5.18
C PHE A 18 0.79 -10.01 5.00
N GLU A 19 1.48 -11.07 5.42
CA GLU A 19 2.96 -11.16 5.39
C GLU A 19 3.53 -10.91 3.98
N SER A 20 2.90 -11.46 2.95
CA SER A 20 3.30 -11.28 1.55
C SER A 20 2.57 -10.14 0.84
N ALA A 21 1.64 -9.48 1.53
CA ALA A 21 0.79 -8.44 0.97
C ALA A 21 1.49 -7.07 0.98
N ARG A 22 1.11 -6.23 0.01
CA ARG A 22 1.44 -4.79 0.00
C ARG A 22 0.18 -4.05 0.43
N VAL A 23 0.18 -3.49 1.64
CA VAL A 23 -1.02 -2.99 2.32
C VAL A 23 -1.00 -1.47 2.38
N LEU A 24 -2.15 -0.86 2.07
CA LEU A 24 -2.43 0.54 2.37
C LEU A 24 -3.44 0.62 3.51
N PHE A 25 -3.02 1.19 4.63
CA PHE A 25 -3.88 1.53 5.76
C PHE A 25 -4.45 2.93 5.58
N ALA A 26 -5.78 3.04 5.62
CA ALA A 26 -6.49 4.31 5.48
C ALA A 26 -7.79 4.30 6.32
N GLY A 27 -8.36 5.48 6.53
CA GLY A 27 -9.57 5.65 7.34
C GLY A 27 -9.25 6.10 8.76
N ASP A 28 -9.89 5.48 9.76
CA ASP A 28 -9.74 5.85 11.17
C ASP A 28 -8.60 5.06 11.83
N LEU A 29 -7.40 5.65 11.80
CA LEU A 29 -6.15 5.03 12.29
C LEU A 29 -5.89 5.35 13.75
N GLN A 30 -6.70 4.78 14.64
CA GLN A 30 -6.70 5.08 16.08
C GLN A 30 -5.51 4.50 16.86
N ASP A 31 -4.71 3.62 16.25
CA ASP A 31 -3.53 3.00 16.85
C ASP A 31 -2.35 2.89 15.86
N ASP A 32 -1.25 2.32 16.34
CA ASP A 32 0.01 2.20 15.60
C ASP A 32 0.17 0.87 14.85
N LEU A 33 -0.91 0.09 14.68
CA LEU A 33 -0.88 -1.18 13.94
C LEU A 33 -0.23 -1.06 12.55
N PRO A 34 -0.49 -0.01 11.74
CA PRO A 34 0.09 0.10 10.40
C PRO A 34 1.62 0.08 10.37
N ALA A 35 2.27 0.51 11.44
CA ALA A 35 3.72 0.54 11.58
C ALA A 35 4.29 -0.78 12.14
N ARG A 36 3.43 -1.66 12.68
CA ARG A 36 3.83 -2.85 13.45
C ARG A 36 3.40 -4.17 12.80
N LEU A 37 2.44 -4.15 11.88
CA LEU A 37 2.01 -5.35 11.17
C LEU A 37 3.08 -5.80 10.15
N ASP A 38 3.47 -7.06 10.22
CA ASP A 38 4.40 -7.66 9.26
C ASP A 38 3.73 -7.78 7.88
N THR A 39 4.31 -7.10 6.89
CA THR A 39 3.83 -7.06 5.51
C THR A 39 5.01 -6.91 4.55
N ALA A 40 4.83 -7.27 3.28
CA ALA A 40 5.87 -7.06 2.26
C ALA A 40 6.11 -5.57 1.98
N ALA A 41 5.07 -4.73 2.12
CA ALA A 41 5.19 -3.29 2.18
C ALA A 41 3.95 -2.69 2.88
N SER A 42 4.15 -1.78 3.81
CA SER A 42 3.07 -1.05 4.49
C SER A 42 3.11 0.43 4.16
N ARG A 43 1.95 1.01 3.84
CA ARG A 43 1.76 2.45 3.65
C ARG A 43 0.54 2.93 4.42
N VAL A 44 0.54 4.20 4.76
CA VAL A 44 -0.54 4.89 5.47
C VAL A 44 -0.94 6.14 4.70
N HIS A 45 -2.24 6.33 4.55
CA HIS A 45 -2.80 7.63 4.18
C HIS A 45 -3.91 8.01 5.16
N THR A 46 -3.85 9.22 5.72
CA THR A 46 -4.88 9.69 6.65
C THR A 46 -5.23 11.16 6.45
N GLN A 47 -6.49 11.48 6.76
CA GLN A 47 -7.00 12.84 6.83
C GLN A 47 -6.84 13.44 8.24
N GLN A 48 -6.34 12.66 9.21
CA GLN A 48 -6.18 13.07 10.60
C GLN A 48 -4.71 13.37 10.90
N PHE A 49 -4.38 14.65 11.09
CA PHE A 49 -2.99 15.11 11.23
C PHE A 49 -2.26 14.48 12.42
N HIS A 50 -2.95 14.32 13.56
CA HIS A 50 -2.35 13.75 14.77
C HIS A 50 -1.98 12.27 14.59
N HIS A 51 -2.80 11.48 13.88
CA HIS A 51 -2.46 10.10 13.53
C HIS A 51 -1.24 10.04 12.60
N TRP A 52 -1.18 10.92 11.61
CA TRP A 52 0.00 11.04 10.75
C TRP A 52 1.26 11.45 11.53
N GLN A 53 1.18 12.39 12.47
CA GLN A 53 2.34 12.81 13.27
C GLN A 53 2.93 11.66 14.11
N VAL A 54 2.11 10.72 14.56
CA VAL A 54 2.57 9.53 15.29
C VAL A 54 3.19 8.52 14.32
N LEU A 55 2.48 8.20 13.23
CA LEU A 55 2.89 7.16 12.28
C LEU A 55 4.09 7.56 11.42
N SER A 56 4.19 8.82 11.01
CA SER A 56 5.33 9.35 10.23
C SER A 56 6.67 9.20 10.93
N ARG A 57 6.71 9.22 12.27
CA ARG A 57 7.95 9.00 13.03
C ARG A 57 8.47 7.57 12.92
N GLN A 58 7.58 6.61 12.68
CA GLN A 58 7.92 5.19 12.56
C GLN A 58 8.07 4.77 11.08
N MET A 59 7.22 5.31 10.19
CA MET A 59 7.10 4.85 8.80
C MET A 59 7.74 5.80 7.76
N GLY A 60 8.17 7.00 8.16
CA GLY A 60 8.78 7.99 7.26
C GLY A 60 7.88 8.35 6.07
N GLU A 61 8.43 8.27 4.86
CA GLU A 61 7.74 8.59 3.60
C GLU A 61 6.58 7.65 3.26
N SER A 62 6.46 6.51 3.95
CA SER A 62 5.34 5.59 3.76
C SER A 62 4.05 6.06 4.45
N ALA A 63 4.10 7.14 5.23
CA ALA A 63 2.93 7.77 5.85
C ALA A 63 2.66 9.14 5.22
N SER A 64 1.50 9.29 4.57
CA SER A 64 1.05 10.55 4.01
C SER A 64 -0.19 11.10 4.71
N PHE A 65 -0.28 12.42 4.69
CA PHE A 65 -1.41 13.18 5.23
C PHE A 65 -1.97 14.09 4.15
N GLY A 66 -3.28 14.09 4.00
CA GLY A 66 -3.97 14.95 3.07
C GLY A 66 -5.46 14.66 3.04
N LEU A 67 -6.22 15.57 2.44
CA LEU A 67 -7.66 15.36 2.24
C LEU A 67 -7.94 14.27 1.19
N VAL A 68 -7.11 14.22 0.15
CA VAL A 68 -7.25 13.31 -0.99
C VAL A 68 -5.95 12.54 -1.18
N ALA A 69 -6.03 11.21 -1.14
CA ALA A 69 -4.92 10.32 -1.45
C ALA A 69 -4.48 10.50 -2.91
N GLN A 70 -3.18 10.72 -3.12
CA GLN A 70 -2.58 10.81 -4.43
C GLN A 70 -2.18 9.43 -4.95
N ALA A 71 -1.94 9.33 -6.26
CA ALA A 71 -1.44 8.08 -6.87
C ALA A 71 -0.13 7.61 -6.21
N SER A 72 0.74 8.54 -5.83
CA SER A 72 1.98 8.25 -5.10
C SER A 72 1.76 7.58 -3.75
N ASP A 73 0.65 7.90 -3.07
CA ASP A 73 0.32 7.38 -1.74
C ASP A 73 -0.17 5.93 -1.82
N VAL A 74 -1.09 5.65 -2.75
CA VAL A 74 -1.76 4.34 -2.89
C VAL A 74 -0.86 3.28 -3.52
N GLY A 75 0.10 3.70 -4.34
CA GLY A 75 1.10 2.80 -4.92
C GLY A 75 1.69 3.36 -6.19
N ARG A 76 3.01 3.23 -6.34
CA ARG A 76 3.58 3.11 -7.69
C ARG A 76 2.96 1.85 -8.29
N LEU A 77 2.08 2.03 -9.28
CA LEU A 77 1.74 0.95 -10.19
C LEU A 77 3.06 0.33 -10.68
N ARG A 78 3.15 -1.01 -10.68
CA ARG A 78 4.34 -1.77 -11.11
C ARG A 78 4.94 -1.26 -12.43
N TYR A 79 4.18 -0.56 -13.27
CA TYR A 79 4.70 0.11 -14.46
C TYR A 79 5.85 1.09 -14.20
N ALA A 80 5.82 1.88 -13.13
CA ALA A 80 6.90 2.84 -12.86
C ALA A 80 8.19 2.16 -12.36
N ASP A 81 8.06 1.08 -11.58
CA ASP A 81 9.22 0.31 -11.14
C ASP A 81 9.76 -0.59 -12.27
N LEU A 82 8.91 -1.07 -13.20
CA LEU A 82 9.34 -1.73 -14.44
C LEU A 82 10.03 -0.75 -15.39
N LEU A 83 9.50 0.47 -15.58
CA LEU A 83 10.13 1.50 -16.42
C LEU A 83 11.50 1.92 -15.88
N LEU A 84 11.62 2.12 -14.56
CA LEU A 84 12.91 2.45 -13.95
C LEU A 84 13.88 1.26 -13.99
N ALA A 85 13.37 0.02 -13.92
CA ALA A 85 14.19 -1.18 -14.09
C ALA A 85 14.62 -1.39 -15.55
N GLU A 86 13.77 -1.12 -16.55
CA GLU A 86 14.11 -1.21 -17.97
C GLU A 86 15.08 -0.10 -18.41
N GLU A 87 14.88 1.12 -17.93
CA GLU A 87 15.79 2.25 -18.18
C GLU A 87 17.19 1.96 -17.61
N GLN A 88 17.28 1.24 -16.49
CA GLN A 88 18.54 0.79 -15.89
C GLN A 88 19.09 -0.51 -16.49
N ALA A 89 18.26 -1.35 -17.11
CA ALA A 89 18.64 -2.66 -17.65
C ALA A 89 18.99 -2.66 -19.16
N GLY A 90 18.77 -1.56 -19.89
CA GLY A 90 19.32 -1.35 -21.23
C GLY A 90 19.02 -2.47 -22.24
N SER A 91 17.77 -2.90 -22.38
CA SER A 91 17.38 -3.83 -23.45
C SER A 91 16.00 -3.45 -24.02
N PRO A 92 15.83 -3.30 -25.35
CA PRO A 92 14.58 -2.84 -25.92
C PRO A 92 13.57 -3.98 -26.01
N VAL A 93 12.35 -3.77 -25.50
CA VAL A 93 11.19 -4.63 -25.75
C VAL A 93 10.79 -4.50 -27.23
N PRO A 94 10.60 -5.60 -27.98
CA PRO A 94 10.17 -5.55 -29.37
C PRO A 94 8.73 -5.03 -29.49
N ALA A 95 8.52 -4.14 -30.45
CA ALA A 95 7.37 -3.24 -30.57
C ALA A 95 6.00 -3.87 -30.90
N ASP A 96 5.83 -5.19 -30.80
CA ASP A 96 4.70 -5.89 -31.46
C ASP A 96 3.79 -6.76 -30.56
N GLU A 97 3.86 -6.68 -29.22
CA GLU A 97 2.88 -7.37 -28.37
C GLU A 97 1.80 -6.41 -27.81
N PRO A 98 0.50 -6.62 -28.09
CA PRO A 98 -0.54 -5.71 -27.66
C PRO A 98 -0.80 -5.82 -26.16
N ALA A 99 -0.77 -4.67 -25.47
CA ALA A 99 -0.95 -4.49 -24.03
C ALA A 99 -2.24 -5.08 -23.39
N VAL A 100 -3.16 -5.59 -24.22
CA VAL A 100 -4.46 -6.11 -23.79
C VAL A 100 -4.34 -7.48 -23.11
N ALA A 101 -3.35 -8.30 -23.47
CA ALA A 101 -3.19 -9.65 -22.92
C ALA A 101 -2.76 -9.68 -21.44
N ALA A 102 -2.13 -8.62 -20.93
CA ALA A 102 -1.65 -8.54 -19.55
C ALA A 102 -2.74 -8.08 -18.55
N ALA A 103 -3.81 -7.45 -19.02
CA ALA A 103 -4.87 -6.87 -18.19
C ALA A 103 -5.82 -7.93 -17.61
N ASP A 104 -5.87 -9.12 -18.19
CA ASP A 104 -6.84 -10.18 -17.86
C ASP A 104 -6.59 -10.88 -16.51
N ARG A 105 -5.52 -10.52 -15.79
CA ARG A 105 -5.19 -11.07 -14.45
C ARG A 105 -5.64 -10.22 -13.27
N TYR A 106 -6.21 -9.05 -13.51
CA TYR A 106 -6.66 -8.15 -12.43
C TYR A 106 -8.16 -8.30 -12.21
N ARG A 107 -8.56 -9.23 -11.33
CA ARG A 107 -9.95 -9.30 -10.84
C ARG A 107 -10.26 -8.06 -10.00
N TYR A 108 -10.94 -7.09 -10.59
CA TYR A 108 -11.67 -6.07 -9.85
C TYR A 108 -13.01 -6.66 -9.37
N PHE A 109 -13.17 -6.87 -8.07
CA PHE A 109 -14.49 -7.12 -7.47
C PHE A 109 -15.18 -5.78 -7.23
N ARG A 110 -16.18 -5.45 -8.05
CA ARG A 110 -17.11 -4.33 -7.81
C ARG A 110 -18.48 -4.93 -7.49
N GLY A 111 -18.82 -4.96 -6.20
CA GLY A 111 -20.17 -5.32 -5.73
C GLY A 111 -21.20 -4.28 -6.18
N ARG A 112 -22.41 -4.75 -6.50
CA ARG A 112 -23.58 -3.92 -6.80
C ARG A 112 -24.04 -3.10 -5.60
#